data_AF-A0A3M1WHL2-F1
#
_entry.id   AF-A0A3M1WHL2-F1
#
_cell.length_a   1.000
_cell.length_b   1.000
_cell.length_c   1.000
_cell.angle_alpha   90.00
_cell.angle_beta   90.00
_cell.angle_gamma   90.00
#
_symmetry.space_group_name_H-M   'P 1'
#
loop_
_entity.id
_entity.type
_entity.pdbx_description
1 polymer ?
#
loop_
_entity_poly.entity_id
_entity_poly.type
_entity_poly.pdbx_seq_one_letter_code
_entity_poly.pdbx_strand_id
1 'polypeptide(L)' 'MVDEGDVERARRRATLLRKAGYRAIPVVAGERTTLGAEEKARLFHIAVMQDGRIFLWEEAVQAWTARPNGA' A
#
# COMPACT_ATOMS: atom_id res chain seq x y z
N MET A 1 -13.60 -8.76 -2.33
CA MET A 1 -12.32 -9.37 -2.75
C MET A 1 -11.45 -8.25 -3.27
N VAL A 2 -10.21 -8.17 -2.79
CA VAL A 2 -9.20 -7.23 -3.27
C VAL A 2 -8.52 -7.82 -4.51
N ASP A 3 -8.44 -7.02 -5.57
CA ASP A 3 -7.76 -7.37 -6.81
C ASP A 3 -6.55 -6.46 -7.11
N GLU A 4 -5.84 -6.78 -8.19
CA GLU A 4 -4.67 -6.05 -8.66
C GLU A 4 -4.96 -4.55 -8.89
N GLY A 5 -6.17 -4.25 -9.35
CA GLY A 5 -6.64 -2.90 -9.61
C GLY A 5 -6.84 -2.11 -8.31
N ASP A 6 -7.33 -2.75 -7.25
CA ASP A 6 -7.40 -2.14 -5.92
C ASP A 6 -6.02 -1.72 -5.42
N VAL A 7 -5.02 -2.61 -5.55
CA VAL A 7 -3.64 -2.34 -5.14
C VAL A 7 -3.05 -1.19 -5.94
N GLU A 8 -3.23 -1.18 -7.26
CA GLU A 8 -2.77 -0.09 -8.13
C GLU A 8 -3.44 1.24 -7.82
N ARG A 9 -4.75 1.24 -7.54
CA ARG A 9 -5.50 2.43 -7.16
C ARG A 9 -5.00 2.97 -5.82
N ALA A 10 -4.80 2.12 -4.82
CA ALA A 10 -4.26 2.53 -3.52
C ALA A 10 -2.87 3.17 -3.67
N ARG A 11 -1.97 2.52 -4.41
CA ARG A 11 -0.63 3.04 -4.72
C ARG A 11 -0.71 4.41 -5.38
N ARG A 12 -1.49 4.54 -6.46
CA ARG A 12 -1.64 5.79 -7.23
C ARG A 12 -2.14 6.93 -6.35
N ARG A 13 -3.14 6.68 -5.51
CA ARG A 13 -3.70 7.69 -4.59
C ARG A 13 -2.66 8.14 -3.55
N ALA A 14 -1.94 7.22 -2.92
CA ALA A 14 -0.88 7.57 -1.97
C ALA A 14 0.24 8.37 -2.64
N THR A 15 0.63 8.00 -3.87
CA THR A 15 1.61 8.78 -4.65
C THR A 15 1.14 10.22 -4.89
N LEU A 16 -0.11 10.43 -5.27
CA LEU A 16 -0.67 11.77 -5.50
C LEU A 16 -0.69 12.60 -4.22
N LEU A 17 -1.10 12.01 -3.10
CA LEU A 17 -1.09 12.68 -1.78
C LEU A 17 0.33 13.07 -1.37
N ARG A 18 1.32 12.19 -1.59
CA ARG A 18 2.72 12.48 -1.30
C ARG A 18 3.28 13.60 -2.16
N LYS A 19 2.92 13.66 -3.45
CA LYS A 19 3.29 14.78 -4.32
C LYS A 19 2.72 16.11 -3.83
N ALA A 20 1.58 16.08 -3.12
CA ALA A 20 0.98 17.26 -2.48
C ALA A 20 1.55 17.55 -1.07
N GLY A 21 2.60 16.86 -0.63
CA GLY A 21 3.26 17.11 0.66
C GLY A 21 2.66 16.34 1.85
N TYR A 22 1.64 15.51 1.63
CA TYR A 22 1.07 14.70 2.70
C TYR A 22 1.88 13.42 2.93
N ARG A 23 1.99 13.00 4.20
CA ARG A 23 2.45 11.66 4.55
C ARG A 23 1.29 10.69 4.37
N ALA A 24 1.40 9.78 3.41
CA ALA A 24 0.36 8.80 3.10
C ALA A 24 0.97 7.42 2.89
N ILE A 25 0.43 6.43 3.60
CA ILE A 25 0.75 5.00 3.44
C ILE A 25 -0.46 4.36 2.75
N PRO A 26 -0.28 3.71 1.59
CA PRO A 26 -1.37 3.02 0.92
C PRO A 26 -1.74 1.74 1.66
N VAL A 27 -3.05 1.52 1.80
CA VAL A 27 -3.63 0.32 2.40
C VAL A 27 -4.80 -0.15 1.53
N VAL A 28 -4.91 -1.46 1.32
CA VAL A 28 -6.12 -2.10 0.78
C VAL A 28 -6.77 -2.94 1.86
N ALA A 29 -8.10 -3.06 1.83
CA ALA A 29 -8.84 -3.81 2.83
C ALA A 29 -9.94 -4.69 2.19
N GLY A 30 -10.09 -5.91 2.68
CA GLY A 30 -11.15 -6.82 2.26
C GLY A 30 -11.01 -8.23 2.84
N GLU A 31 -12.07 -9.03 2.76
CA GLU A 31 -12.12 -10.40 3.34
C GLU A 31 -11.21 -11.41 2.61
N ARG A 32 -10.93 -11.19 1.33
CA ARG A 32 -10.09 -12.05 0.48
C ARG A 32 -9.27 -11.23 -0.50
N THR A 33 -8.13 -11.76 -0.92
CA THR A 33 -7.21 -11.13 -1.87
C THR A 33 -6.92 -12.11 -3.01
N THR A 34 -6.84 -11.63 -4.26
CA THR A 34 -6.38 -12.47 -5.38
C THR A 34 -4.88 -12.70 -5.28
N LEU A 35 -4.36 -13.78 -5.88
CA LEU A 35 -2.91 -14.03 -5.91
C LEU A 35 -2.14 -12.85 -6.54
N GLY A 36 -2.64 -12.32 -7.66
CA GLY A 36 -2.00 -11.17 -8.31
C GLY A 36 -2.04 -9.90 -7.44
N ALA A 37 -3.08 -9.71 -6.63
CA ALA A 37 -3.13 -8.61 -5.67
C ALA A 37 -2.12 -8.80 -4.53
N GLU A 38 -1.93 -10.02 -4.03
CA GLU A 38 -0.89 -10.32 -3.03
C GLU A 38 0.51 -10.06 -3.59
N GLU A 39 0.79 -10.52 -4.82
CA GLU A 39 2.07 -10.30 -5.51
C GLU A 39 2.35 -8.80 -5.71
N LYS A 40 1.36 -8.03 -6.18
CA LYS A 40 1.49 -6.58 -6.35
C LYS A 40 1.62 -5.86 -5.01
N ALA A 41 0.90 -6.28 -3.98
CA ALA A 41 0.99 -5.66 -2.66
C ALA A 41 2.39 -5.82 -2.07
N ARG A 42 3.01 -7.01 -2.22
CA ARG A 42 4.41 -7.25 -1.85
C ARG A 42 5.37 -6.40 -2.69
N LEU A 43 5.19 -6.39 -4.01
CA LEU A 43 6.05 -5.64 -4.94
C LEU A 43 6.05 -4.13 -4.67
N PHE A 44 4.90 -3.56 -4.32
CA PHE A 44 4.74 -2.12 -4.11
C PHE A 44 4.72 -1.70 -2.64
N HIS A 45 4.99 -2.63 -1.71
CA HIS A 45 4.94 -2.42 -0.27
C HIS A 45 3.62 -1.75 0.18
N ILE A 46 2.50 -2.35 -0.19
CA ILE A 46 1.15 -1.91 0.17
C ILE A 46 0.66 -2.75 1.34
N ALA A 47 0.20 -2.10 2.42
CA ALA A 47 -0.37 -2.85 3.53
C ALA A 47 -1.73 -3.43 3.15
N VAL A 48 -2.01 -4.65 3.63
CA VAL A 48 -3.25 -5.38 3.33
C VAL A 48 -3.97 -5.68 4.63
N MET A 49 -5.20 -5.22 4.79
CA MET A 49 -6.02 -5.46 5.97
C MET A 49 -7.12 -6.49 5.67
N GLN A 50 -7.09 -7.62 6.36
CA GLN A 50 -8.08 -8.70 6.19
C GLN A 50 -8.45 -9.26 7.56
N ASP A 51 -9.74 -9.38 7.84
CA ASP A 51 -10.28 -10.00 9.05
C ASP A 51 -9.63 -9.48 10.35
N GLY A 52 -9.43 -8.16 10.42
CA GLY A 52 -8.83 -7.48 11.58
C GLY A 52 -7.31 -7.65 11.72
N ARG A 53 -6.65 -8.32 10.78
CA ARG A 53 -5.19 -8.45 10.70
C ARG A 53 -4.65 -7.53 9.61
N ILE A 54 -3.45 -7.00 9.83
CA ILE A 54 -2.72 -6.21 8.84
C ILE A 54 -1.44 -6.94 8.45
N PHE A 55 -1.25 -7.11 7.15
CA PHE A 55 -0.07 -7.71 6.54
C PHE A 55 0.77 -6.62 5.85
N LEU A 56 2.08 -6.84 5.78
CA LEU A 56 3.05 -5.94 5.14
C LEU A 56 3.10 -4.53 5.77
N TRP A 57 2.66 -4.38 7.02
CA TRP A 57 2.56 -3.06 7.65
C TRP A 57 3.94 -2.43 7.83
N GLU A 58 4.89 -3.17 8.39
CA GLU A 58 6.24 -2.72 8.66
C GLU A 58 6.95 -2.32 7.36
N GLU A 59 6.85 -3.14 6.31
CA GLU A 59 7.42 -2.88 4.99
C GLU A 59 6.78 -1.64 4.35
N ALA A 60 5.46 -1.48 4.47
CA ALA A 60 4.74 -0.32 3.95
C ALA A 60 5.16 0.95 4.68
N VAL A 61 5.25 0.92 6.02
CA VAL A 61 5.72 2.07 6.81
C VAL A 61 7.14 2.45 6.39
N GLN A 62 8.05 1.49 6.31
CA GLN A 62 9.43 1.76 5.89
C GLN A 62 9.49 2.37 4.49
N ALA A 63 8.82 1.75 3.50
CA ALA A 63 8.86 2.21 2.11
C ALA A 63 8.18 3.57 1.88
N TRP A 64 7.10 3.86 2.61
CA TRP A 64 6.25 5.03 2.34
C TRP A 64 6.47 6.21 3.29
N THR A 65 7.22 6.02 4.38
CA THR A 65 7.58 7.11 5.31
C THR A 65 9.05 7.52 5.24
N ALA A 66 9.90 6.71 4.59
CA ALA A 66 11.28 7.12 4.29
C ALA A 66 11.28 8.48 3.58
N ARG A 67 11.98 9.45 4.17
CA ARG A 67 12.26 10.72 3.52
C ARG A 67 13.10 10.43 2.27
N PRO A 68 12.79 10.99 1.10
CA PRO A 68 13.74 10.97 0.00
C PRO A 68 15.02 11.65 0.49
N ASN A 69 16.16 10.96 0.39
CA ASN A 69 17.46 11.55 0.70
C ASN A 69 17.69 12.72 -0.27
N GLY A 70 17.58 13.95 0.23
CA GLY A 70 17.74 15.17 -0.56
C GLY A 70 16.78 16.27 -0.14
N ALA A 71 17.12 16.96 0.92
CA ALA A 71 16.74 18.35 1.18
C ALA A 71 18.02 19.12 1.51
#